data_AF-A0A7S2G7Z4-F1
#
_entry.id   AF-A0A7S2G7Z4-F1
#
_cell.length_a   1.000
_cell.length_b   1.000
_cell.length_c   1.000
_cell.angle_alpha   90.00
_cell.angle_beta   90.00
_cell.angle_gamma   90.00
#
_symmetry.space_group_name_H-M   'P 1'
#
loop_
_entity.id
_entity.type
_entity.pdbx_description
1 polymer ?
#
loop_
_entity_poly.entity_id
_entity_poly.type
_entity_poly.pdbx_seq_one_letter_code
_entity_poly.pdbx_strand_id
1 'polypeptide(L)'
;VLMGRAQGDTGSNRIALFLIDFELAQRYPGGSKVEGNIGSAEWSSIRSADVVERIPEDDLEALGWVLLNGLVGSLPWFDWLGAAYRDWESKWTRAQAVKQVQRGKLRVLEESSAAAGWRRSVGMPEE
;
A
#
# COMPACT_ATOMS: atom_id res chain seq x y z
N VAL A 1 8.03 -7.62 1.40
CA VAL A 1 8.66 -7.77 2.74
C VAL A 1 8.71 -9.25 3.08
N LEU A 2 9.88 -9.77 3.44
CA LEU A 2 10.03 -11.15 3.90
C LEU A 2 10.34 -11.16 5.40
N MET A 3 9.64 -12.02 6.14
CA MET A 3 9.83 -12.18 7.58
C MET A 3 10.79 -13.34 7.81
N GLY A 4 11.91 -13.08 8.46
CA GLY A 4 12.96 -14.06 8.71
C GLY A 4 13.40 -14.07 10.16
N ARG A 5 14.12 -15.13 10.55
CA ARG A 5 14.84 -15.15 11.83
C ARG A 5 16.14 -14.39 11.67
N ALA A 6 16.36 -13.36 12.47
CA ALA A 6 17.68 -12.78 12.61
C ALA A 6 18.48 -13.61 13.61
N GLN A 7 19.70 -13.99 13.23
CA GLN A 7 20.64 -14.62 14.13
C GLN A 7 21.18 -13.53 15.07
N GLY A 8 20.66 -13.49 16.30
CA GLY A 8 21.14 -12.59 17.35
C GLY A 8 22.08 -13.33 18.32
N ASP A 9 23.12 -12.65 18.78
CA ASP A 9 24.17 -13.19 19.67
C ASP A 9 23.70 -13.57 21.10
N THR A 10 22.41 -13.40 21.41
CA THR A 10 21.87 -13.65 22.75
C THR A 10 20.44 -14.18 22.68
N GLY A 11 20.27 -15.51 22.77
CA GLY A 11 19.12 -16.29 23.31
C GLY A 11 17.66 -15.93 22.98
N SER A 12 17.39 -14.85 22.26
CA SER A 12 16.07 -14.32 21.95
C SER A 12 15.82 -14.50 20.46
N ASN A 13 14.73 -15.19 20.10
CA ASN A 13 14.26 -15.26 18.72
C ASN A 13 13.87 -13.84 18.28
N ARG A 14 14.80 -13.14 17.62
CA ARG A 14 14.51 -11.84 17.01
C ARG A 14 13.89 -12.08 15.65
N ILE A 15 12.65 -11.63 15.48
CA ILE A 15 12.03 -11.50 14.18
C ILE A 15 12.67 -10.29 13.50
N ALA A 16 13.18 -10.47 12.29
CA ALA A 16 13.67 -9.39 11.46
C ALA A 16 12.85 -9.27 10.18
N LEU A 17 12.67 -8.02 9.76
CA LEU A 17 12.03 -7.65 8.51
C LEU A 17 13.12 -7.31 7.50
N PHE A 18 13.00 -7.90 6.33
CA PHE A 18 13.88 -7.61 5.21
C PHE A 18 13.08 -6.96 4.08
N LEU A 19 13.61 -5.85 3.58
CA LEU A 19 13.22 -5.30 2.29
C LEU A 19 13.91 -6.15 1.21
N ILE A 20 13.11 -6.70 0.32
CA ILE A 20 13.53 -7.53 -0.80
C ILE A 20 12.85 -6.99 -2.05
N ASP A 21 13.42 -7.32 -3.21
CA ASP A 21 12.99 -6.84 -4.52
C ASP A 21 13.18 -5.31 -4.70
N PHE A 22 14.18 -4.96 -5.51
CA PHE A 22 14.57 -3.58 -5.80
C PHE A 22 14.44 -3.26 -7.30
N GLU A 23 13.68 -4.05 -8.07
CA GLU A 23 13.57 -3.87 -9.53
C GLU A 23 13.11 -2.46 -9.92
N LEU A 24 12.21 -1.88 -9.12
CA LEU A 24 11.67 -0.54 -9.35
C LEU A 24 12.38 0.56 -8.55
N ALA A 25 13.42 0.24 -7.78
CA ALA A 25 14.15 1.21 -6.97
C ALA A 25 15.00 2.13 -7.86
N GLN A 26 14.98 3.42 -7.57
CA GLN A 26 15.71 4.43 -8.33
C GLN A 26 16.43 5.39 -7.40
N ARG A 27 17.52 5.99 -7.89
CA ARG A 27 18.26 7.00 -7.14
C ARG A 27 17.47 8.30 -7.11
N TYR A 28 17.43 8.95 -5.94
CA TYR A 28 16.86 10.28 -5.78
C TYR A 28 17.98 11.33 -5.65
N PRO A 29 17.88 12.50 -6.32
CA PRO A 29 16.87 12.87 -7.33
C PRO A 29 17.08 12.15 -8.67
N GLY A 30 16.05 12.15 -9.54
CA GLY A 30 16.10 11.56 -10.89
C GLY A 30 15.13 10.41 -11.11
N GLY A 31 13.91 10.50 -10.56
CA GLY A 31 12.90 9.47 -10.71
C GLY A 31 12.33 9.43 -12.12
N SER A 32 12.01 8.24 -12.62
CA SER A 32 11.24 8.06 -13.84
C SER A 32 9.76 8.28 -13.56
N LYS A 33 9.04 8.86 -14.52
CA LYS A 33 7.58 8.82 -14.50
C LYS A 33 7.13 7.38 -14.64
N VAL A 34 6.23 6.96 -13.75
CA VAL A 34 5.64 5.63 -13.76
C VAL A 34 4.14 5.79 -13.92
N GLU A 35 3.55 5.00 -14.82
CA GLU A 35 2.10 4.97 -14.95
C GLU A 35 1.49 4.40 -13.66
N GLY A 36 0.40 4.99 -13.17
CA GLY A 36 -0.27 4.52 -11.95
C GLY A 36 -0.86 3.12 -12.02
N ASN A 37 -0.77 2.50 -13.18
CA ASN A 37 -1.22 1.15 -13.49
C ASN A 37 -0.07 0.12 -13.37
N ILE A 38 1.11 0.54 -12.86
CA ILE A 38 2.28 -0.29 -12.59
C ILE A 38 2.37 -0.54 -11.07
N GLY A 39 2.58 -1.81 -10.70
CA GLY A 39 2.71 -2.24 -9.30
C GLY A 39 1.37 -2.57 -8.62
N SER A 40 1.44 -2.73 -7.30
CA SER A 40 0.30 -3.08 -6.44
C SER A 40 -0.48 -1.83 -6.02
N ALA A 41 -1.67 -1.64 -6.61
CA ALA A 41 -2.48 -0.43 -6.41
C ALA A 41 -2.88 -0.20 -4.94
N GLU A 42 -2.99 -1.26 -4.13
CA GLU A 42 -3.29 -1.15 -2.71
C GLU A 42 -2.23 -0.39 -1.92
N TRP A 43 -0.97 -0.41 -2.37
CA TRP A 43 0.17 0.21 -1.69
C TRP A 43 0.63 1.50 -2.37
N SER A 44 0.33 1.68 -3.65
CA SER A 44 0.65 2.88 -4.43
C SER A 44 0.19 4.18 -3.77
N SER A 45 0.99 5.23 -3.82
CA SER A 45 0.61 6.54 -3.28
C SER A 45 -0.62 7.12 -4.00
N ILE A 46 -1.36 8.02 -3.36
CA ILE A 46 -2.51 8.72 -3.97
C ILE A 46 -2.11 9.39 -5.28
N ARG A 47 -0.96 10.06 -5.31
CA ARG A 47 -0.52 10.79 -6.51
C ARG A 47 0.01 9.89 -7.61
N SER A 48 0.50 8.69 -7.28
CA SER A 48 0.96 7.74 -8.30
C SER A 48 -0.16 7.24 -9.21
N ALA A 49 -1.43 7.40 -8.83
CA ALA A 49 -2.57 7.17 -9.72
C ALA A 49 -2.62 8.16 -10.90
N ASP A 50 -1.84 9.22 -10.86
CA ASP A 50 -1.56 10.13 -11.97
C ASP A 50 -0.13 9.88 -12.49
N VAL A 51 0.13 10.12 -13.78
CA VAL A 51 1.47 9.88 -14.37
C VAL A 51 2.45 10.96 -13.88
N VAL A 52 3.02 10.74 -12.70
CA VAL A 52 3.90 11.67 -11.99
C VAL A 52 5.28 11.05 -11.78
N GLU A 53 6.26 11.90 -11.47
CA GLU A 53 7.58 11.44 -11.00
C GLU A 53 7.44 10.83 -9.60
N ARG A 54 8.10 9.69 -9.38
CA ARG A 54 8.21 9.08 -8.06
C ARG A 54 9.24 9.83 -7.22
N ILE A 55 8.88 10.16 -5.98
CA ILE A 55 9.75 10.80 -4.98
C ILE A 55 9.61 10.05 -3.64
N PRO A 56 10.53 10.22 -2.68
CA PRO A 56 10.56 9.44 -1.43
C PRO A 56 9.26 9.44 -0.62
N GLU A 57 8.46 10.50 -0.74
CA GLU A 57 7.15 10.62 -0.09
C GLU A 57 6.15 9.56 -0.57
N ASP A 58 6.31 9.03 -1.80
CA ASP A 58 5.49 7.92 -2.29
C ASP A 58 5.72 6.65 -1.47
N ASP A 59 6.98 6.36 -1.15
CA ASP A 59 7.38 5.19 -0.38
C ASP A 59 6.94 5.33 1.10
N LEU A 60 6.98 6.54 1.65
CA LEU A 60 6.46 6.83 2.98
C LEU A 60 4.94 6.62 3.05
N GLU A 61 4.20 7.06 2.04
CA GLU A 61 2.75 6.82 1.96
C GLU A 61 2.45 5.32 1.85
N ALA A 62 3.18 4.59 0.99
CA ALA A 62 3.05 3.14 0.84
C ALA A 62 3.30 2.40 2.17
N LEU A 63 4.36 2.78 2.90
CA LEU A 63 4.63 2.24 4.22
C LEU A 63 3.50 2.54 5.21
N GLY A 64 2.94 3.76 5.17
CA GLY A 64 1.77 4.14 5.96
C GLY A 64 0.58 3.22 5.72
N TRP A 65 0.28 2.90 4.46
CA TRP A 65 -0.79 1.95 4.11
C TRP A 65 -0.50 0.53 4.61
N VAL A 66 0.74 0.05 4.49
CA VAL A 66 1.14 -1.27 5.01
C VAL A 66 0.96 -1.36 6.52
N LEU A 67 1.41 -0.33 7.26
CA LEU A 67 1.26 -0.27 8.72
C LEU A 67 -0.21 -0.18 9.12
N LEU A 68 -0.99 0.66 8.45
CA LEU A 68 -2.42 0.79 8.72
C LEU A 68 -3.12 -0.54 8.51
N ASN A 69 -2.85 -1.25 7.41
CA ASN A 69 -3.38 -2.59 7.16
C ASN A 69 -2.97 -3.60 8.25
N GLY A 70 -1.73 -3.50 8.75
CA GLY A 70 -1.28 -4.32 9.88
C GLY A 70 -2.06 -4.06 11.17
N LEU A 71 -2.50 -2.82 11.39
CA LEU A 71 -3.25 -2.40 12.58
C LEU A 71 -4.74 -2.73 12.48
N VAL A 72 -5.40 -2.36 11.38
CA VAL A 72 -6.86 -2.47 11.24
C VAL A 72 -7.31 -3.72 10.47
N GLY A 73 -6.37 -4.50 9.96
CA GLY A 73 -6.65 -5.55 8.99
C GLY A 73 -6.93 -4.97 7.61
N SER A 74 -7.90 -5.54 6.91
CA SER A 74 -8.16 -5.22 5.50
C SER A 74 -8.57 -3.76 5.28
N LEU A 75 -7.91 -3.08 4.34
CA LEU A 75 -8.30 -1.74 3.89
C LEU A 75 -9.47 -1.79 2.90
N PRO A 76 -10.33 -0.75 2.84
CA PRO A 76 -11.57 -0.80 2.03
C PRO A 76 -11.36 -1.11 0.54
N TRP A 77 -10.22 -0.70 -0.02
CA TRP A 77 -9.93 -0.91 -1.43
C TRP A 77 -9.46 -2.32 -1.79
N PHE A 78 -9.19 -3.19 -0.81
CA PHE A 78 -8.77 -4.56 -1.08
C PHE A 78 -9.89 -5.35 -1.76
N ASP A 79 -11.14 -5.15 -1.34
CA ASP A 79 -12.30 -5.80 -1.95
C ASP A 79 -12.50 -5.35 -3.41
N TRP A 80 -12.30 -4.05 -3.68
CA TRP A 80 -12.41 -3.49 -5.04
C TRP A 80 -11.32 -4.07 -5.94
N LEU A 81 -10.10 -4.17 -5.42
CA LEU A 81 -8.96 -4.72 -6.14
C LEU A 81 -9.08 -6.23 -6.34
N GLY A 82 -9.64 -6.98 -5.39
CA GLY A 82 -9.88 -8.41 -5.56
C GLY A 82 -10.75 -8.73 -6.79
N ALA A 83 -11.74 -7.88 -7.08
CA ALA A 83 -12.53 -8.00 -8.30
C ALA A 83 -11.73 -7.60 -9.55
N ALA A 84 -11.01 -6.47 -9.49
CA ALA A 84 -10.23 -5.96 -10.62
C ALA A 84 -9.06 -6.87 -11.01
N TYR A 85 -8.42 -7.53 -10.04
CA TYR A 85 -7.29 -8.43 -10.28
C TYR A 85 -7.64 -9.66 -11.12
N ARG A 86 -8.92 -10.02 -11.21
CA ARG A 86 -9.40 -11.10 -12.10
C ARG A 86 -9.28 -10.75 -13.58
N ASP A 87 -9.22 -9.47 -13.91
CA ASP A 87 -9.09 -8.95 -15.28
C ASP A 87 -8.03 -7.83 -15.32
N TRP A 88 -6.92 -8.03 -14.60
CA TRP A 88 -5.91 -6.97 -14.44
C TRP A 88 -5.21 -6.61 -15.76
N GLU A 89 -5.18 -7.50 -16.75
CA GLU A 89 -4.61 -7.25 -18.07
C GLU A 89 -5.38 -6.20 -18.88
N SER A 90 -6.67 -5.99 -18.56
CA SER A 90 -7.45 -4.91 -19.14
C SER A 90 -6.96 -3.57 -18.62
N LYS A 91 -6.32 -2.77 -19.50
CA LYS A 91 -5.86 -1.41 -19.20
C LYS A 91 -6.99 -0.52 -18.65
N TRP A 92 -8.21 -0.72 -19.16
CA TRP A 92 -9.38 0.03 -18.69
C TRP A 92 -9.78 -0.37 -17.28
N THR A 93 -9.90 -1.68 -17.01
CA THR A 93 -10.19 -2.23 -15.67
C THR A 93 -9.17 -1.73 -14.66
N ARG A 94 -7.88 -1.79 -15.03
CA ARG A 94 -6.77 -1.33 -14.21
C ARG A 94 -6.84 0.16 -13.89
N ALA A 95 -7.05 1.00 -14.91
CA ALA A 95 -7.14 2.45 -14.73
C ALA A 95 -8.34 2.85 -13.84
N GLN A 96 -9.50 2.19 -14.02
CA GLN A 96 -10.67 2.43 -13.16
C GLN A 96 -10.40 2.03 -11.71
N ALA A 97 -9.81 0.85 -11.49
CA ALA A 97 -9.48 0.37 -10.16
C ALA A 97 -8.50 1.30 -9.43
N VAL A 98 -7.43 1.73 -10.11
CA VAL A 98 -6.44 2.68 -9.57
C VAL A 98 -7.09 4.01 -9.19
N LYS A 99 -7.97 4.56 -10.04
CA LYS A 99 -8.71 5.79 -9.71
C LYS A 99 -9.72 5.61 -8.57
N GLN A 100 -10.33 4.43 -8.46
CA GLN A 100 -11.21 4.11 -7.34
C GLN A 100 -10.43 4.03 -6.03
N VAL A 101 -9.26 3.39 -6.02
CA VAL A 101 -8.35 3.32 -4.87
C VAL A 101 -7.88 4.72 -4.47
N GLN A 102 -7.46 5.55 -5.43
CA GLN A 102 -7.04 6.94 -5.20
C GLN A 102 -8.12 7.71 -4.42
N ARG A 103 -9.38 7.64 -4.87
CA ARG A 103 -10.50 8.30 -4.19
C ARG A 103 -10.78 7.72 -2.80
N GLY A 104 -10.65 6.41 -2.64
CA GLY A 104 -10.81 5.75 -1.33
C GLY A 104 -9.75 6.21 -0.32
N LYS A 105 -8.49 6.29 -0.75
CA LYS A 105 -7.38 6.79 0.07
C LYS A 105 -7.57 8.25 0.48
N LEU A 106 -7.98 9.12 -0.46
CA LEU A 106 -8.30 10.51 -0.16
C LEU A 106 -9.41 10.64 0.90
N ARG A 107 -10.51 9.89 0.75
CA ARG A 107 -11.58 9.89 1.76
C ARG A 107 -11.10 9.47 3.15
N VAL A 108 -10.20 8.47 3.23
CA VAL A 108 -9.63 8.06 4.52
C VAL A 108 -8.78 9.15 5.17
N LEU A 109 -8.10 9.99 4.37
CA LEU A 109 -7.28 11.10 4.90
C LEU A 109 -8.12 12.35 5.22
N GLU A 110 -9.15 12.62 4.42
CA GLU A 110 -10.00 13.82 4.54
C GLU A 110 -11.13 13.65 5.56
N GLU A 111 -11.68 12.44 5.67
CA GLU A 111 -12.75 12.10 6.60
C GLU A 111 -12.16 11.35 7.80
N SER A 112 -12.62 11.67 9.02
CA SER A 112 -12.27 10.87 10.19
C SER A 112 -12.58 9.39 9.91
N SER A 113 -11.68 8.48 10.30
CA SER A 113 -11.74 7.02 10.08
C SER A 113 -13.12 6.34 10.19
N ALA A 114 -14.01 6.86 11.02
CA ALA A 114 -15.39 6.37 11.18
C ALA A 114 -16.30 6.59 9.95
N ALA A 115 -16.04 7.62 9.14
CA ALA A 115 -16.88 7.98 7.99
C ALA A 115 -16.48 7.23 6.69
N ALA A 116 -15.23 6.77 6.60
CA ALA A 116 -14.69 6.08 5.42
C ALA A 116 -15.19 4.63 5.22
N GLY A 117 -16.23 4.20 5.95
CA GLY A 117 -16.80 2.86 5.85
C GLY A 117 -15.92 1.76 6.44
N TRP A 118 -15.00 2.11 7.35
CA TRP A 118 -14.17 1.15 8.07
C TRP A 118 -15.04 0.21 8.91
N ARG A 119 -15.10 -1.07 8.53
CA ARG A 119 -15.53 -2.11 9.46
C ARG A 119 -14.36 -2.38 10.39
N ARG A 120 -14.46 -1.94 11.64
CA ARG A 120 -13.52 -2.38 12.69
C ARG A 120 -13.51 -3.90 12.68
N SER A 121 -12.35 -4.49 12.40
CA SER A 121 -12.13 -5.91 12.61
C SER A 121 -12.23 -6.16 14.13
N VAL A 122 -13.14 -7.05 14.51
CA VAL A 122 -13.38 -7.46 15.89
C VAL A 122 -12.08 -8.06 16.43
N GLY A 123 -11.41 -7.38 17.37
CA GLY A 123 -10.19 -7.90 17.99
C GLY A 123 -9.12 -6.89 18.40
N MET A 124 -9.28 -5.59 18.15
CA MET A 124 -8.40 -4.59 18.77
C MET A 124 -8.61 -4.60 20.29
N PRO A 125 -7.54 -4.75 21.10
CA PRO A 125 -7.66 -4.59 22.55
C PRO A 125 -8.09 -3.16 22.85
N GLU A 126 -9.10 -3.01 23.71
CA GLU A 126 -9.46 -1.71 24.28
C GLU A 126 -8.34 -1.25 25.22
N GLU A 127 -8.06 0.07 25.21
CA GLU A 127 -7.10 0.74 26.10
C GLU A 127 -7.48 0.59 27.59
#